data_AF-A0A8H5EY86-F1
#
_entry.id   AF-A0A8H5EY86-F1
#
_cell.length_a   1.000
_cell.length_b   1.000
_cell.length_c   1.000
_cell.angle_alpha   90.00
_cell.angle_beta   90.00
_cell.angle_gamma   90.00
#
_symmetry.space_group_name_H-M   'P 1'
#
loop_
_entity.id
_entity.type
_entity.pdbx_description
1 polymer ?
#
loop_
_entity_poly.entity_id
_entity_poly.type
_entity_poly.pdbx_seq_one_letter_code
_entity_poly.pdbx_strand_id
1 'polypeptide(L)'
;MSPIPPPDQIVAVAFLVALFYGLYLATFLHCMRWLLFTDEGWELRGRKSVQWPIFLITLAIFIMSTLDRGLQLRRWTEQATWYHSPAHPQTHTTDWIDVVLCTTANLTSQLADSVLIFRLWGIYNKSYRVVVFPIILWLGGLVLTALQAYMQIAQVSKMDVWLPVNMSIGPGIILTPFWASTIVLNLYATSSLIVESGSLYLTTGIAHFVVWWTPNNFAINLVSNINIPIIGIAFNLILIQLAQHRAEEERRDRGELVSAMQFQAVSTEKSVDLLEVGNNIRSRTRTDPTRKGRDTLTIQRASLSYSLRRTEV
;
A
#
# COMPACT_ATOMS: atom_id res chain seq x y z
N MET A 1 6.55 -29.90 27.36
CA MET A 1 5.27 -29.22 27.53
C MET A 1 5.58 -27.82 27.99
N SER A 2 5.39 -26.82 27.14
CA SER A 2 5.38 -25.44 27.60
C SER A 2 4.21 -25.25 28.58
N PRO A 3 4.38 -24.52 29.68
CA PRO A 3 3.29 -24.25 30.61
C PRO A 3 2.23 -23.40 29.91
N ILE A 4 0.95 -23.75 30.11
CA ILE A 4 -0.18 -22.94 29.63
C ILE A 4 -0.03 -21.53 30.23
N PRO A 5 -0.13 -20.46 29.43
CA PRO A 5 -0.03 -19.10 29.94
C PRO A 5 -1.12 -18.84 30.99
N PRO A 6 -0.81 -18.10 32.06
CA PRO A 6 -1.80 -17.81 33.09
C PRO A 6 -2.99 -17.00 32.51
N PRO A 7 -4.20 -17.13 33.08
CA PRO A 7 -5.42 -16.58 32.48
C PRO A 7 -5.39 -15.07 32.21
N ASP A 8 -4.74 -14.30 33.08
CA ASP A 8 -4.56 -12.85 32.94
C ASP A 8 -3.78 -12.50 31.66
N GLN A 9 -2.75 -13.27 31.32
CA GLN A 9 -1.97 -13.08 30.10
C GLN A 9 -2.79 -13.41 28.85
N ILE A 10 -3.58 -14.49 28.89
CA ILE A 10 -4.45 -14.88 27.76
C ILE A 10 -5.47 -13.76 27.48
N VAL A 11 -6.11 -13.24 28.51
CA VAL A 11 -7.10 -12.15 28.39
C VAL A 11 -6.43 -10.88 27.84
N ALA A 12 -5.24 -10.52 28.34
CA ALA A 12 -4.51 -9.36 27.86
C ALA A 12 -4.14 -9.48 26.37
N VAL A 13 -3.63 -10.64 25.93
CA VAL A 13 -3.32 -10.91 24.53
C VAL A 13 -4.58 -10.86 23.67
N ALA A 14 -5.66 -11.52 24.10
CA ALA A 14 -6.93 -11.54 23.37
C ALA A 14 -7.52 -10.13 23.18
N PHE A 15 -7.47 -9.30 24.21
CA PHE A 15 -7.92 -7.92 24.16
C PHE A 15 -7.10 -7.08 23.16
N LEU A 16 -5.77 -7.14 23.24
CA LEU A 16 -4.90 -6.40 22.32
C LEU A 16 -5.09 -6.87 20.88
N VAL A 17 -5.16 -8.17 20.67
CA VAL A 17 -5.45 -8.76 19.34
C VAL A 17 -6.77 -8.27 18.78
N ALA A 18 -7.84 -8.22 19.59
CA ALA A 18 -9.14 -7.72 19.17
C ALA A 18 -9.09 -6.23 18.78
N LEU A 19 -8.36 -5.41 19.55
CA LEU A 19 -8.15 -3.99 19.23
C LEU A 19 -7.42 -3.81 17.89
N PHE A 20 -6.26 -4.47 17.72
CA PHE A 20 -5.52 -4.37 16.46
C PHE A 20 -6.30 -4.95 15.28
N TYR A 21 -7.08 -5.99 15.49
CA TYR A 21 -7.95 -6.53 14.44
C TYR A 21 -9.10 -5.57 14.08
N GLY A 22 -9.67 -4.85 15.05
CA GLY A 22 -10.65 -3.79 14.80
C GLY A 22 -10.04 -2.64 13.98
N LEU A 23 -8.84 -2.21 14.34
CA LEU A 23 -8.07 -1.21 13.55
C LEU A 23 -7.76 -1.71 12.15
N TYR A 24 -7.39 -2.99 12.01
CA TYR A 24 -7.21 -3.63 10.72
C TYR A 24 -8.49 -3.62 9.89
N LEU A 25 -9.64 -3.95 10.46
CA LEU A 25 -10.93 -3.91 9.76
C LEU A 25 -11.26 -2.49 9.28
N ALA A 26 -11.06 -1.49 10.13
CA ALA A 26 -11.30 -0.09 9.76
C ALA A 26 -10.40 0.35 8.59
N THR A 27 -9.10 0.05 8.66
CA THR A 27 -8.16 0.37 7.56
C THR A 27 -8.44 -0.43 6.30
N PHE A 28 -8.87 -1.69 6.40
CA PHE A 28 -9.28 -2.51 5.27
C PHE A 28 -10.49 -1.90 4.56
N LEU A 29 -11.53 -1.49 5.29
CA LEU A 29 -12.70 -0.83 4.71
C LEU A 29 -12.33 0.49 4.02
N HIS A 30 -11.45 1.29 4.63
CA HIS A 30 -10.92 2.49 3.98
C HIS A 30 -10.09 2.19 2.73
N CYS A 31 -9.28 1.14 2.75
CA CYS A 31 -8.50 0.69 1.60
C CYS A 31 -9.42 0.21 0.47
N MET A 32 -10.45 -0.58 0.80
CA MET A 32 -11.47 -1.03 -0.13
C MET A 32 -12.21 0.15 -0.78
N ARG A 33 -12.48 1.22 -0.03
CA ARG A 33 -13.04 2.47 -0.57
C ARG A 33 -12.16 3.00 -1.72
N TRP A 34 -10.86 3.14 -1.48
CA TRP A 34 -9.91 3.67 -2.47
C TRP A 34 -9.69 2.74 -3.67
N LEU A 35 -9.86 1.42 -3.50
CA LEU A 35 -9.67 0.46 -4.60
C LEU A 35 -10.90 0.33 -5.50
N LEU A 36 -12.11 0.42 -4.93
CA LEU A 36 -13.36 0.14 -5.65
C LEU A 36 -14.13 1.39 -6.07
N PHE A 37 -13.99 2.51 -5.37
CA PHE A 37 -14.79 3.70 -5.61
C PHE A 37 -13.97 4.82 -6.26
N THR A 38 -14.68 5.77 -6.87
CA THR A 38 -14.10 7.01 -7.39
C THR A 38 -13.65 7.93 -6.26
N ASP A 39 -12.72 8.85 -6.57
CA ASP A 39 -12.14 9.75 -5.55
C ASP A 39 -13.16 10.77 -5.02
N GLU A 40 -14.15 11.11 -5.85
CA GLU A 40 -15.31 11.93 -5.51
C GLU A 40 -16.57 11.04 -5.51
N GLY A 41 -17.28 10.95 -4.39
CA GLY A 41 -18.53 10.19 -4.26
C GLY A 41 -18.40 8.69 -3.94
N TRP A 42 -19.53 7.98 -4.02
CA TRP A 42 -19.65 6.52 -3.82
C TRP A 42 -19.94 5.79 -5.13
N GLU A 43 -19.45 6.32 -6.26
CA GLU A 43 -19.60 5.66 -7.55
C GLU A 43 -18.53 4.59 -7.74
N LEU A 44 -18.92 3.43 -8.26
CA LEU A 44 -18.00 2.33 -8.52
C LEU A 44 -17.07 2.70 -9.67
N ARG A 45 -15.76 2.49 -9.47
CA ARG A 45 -14.77 2.64 -10.52
C ARG A 45 -15.10 1.69 -11.67
N GLY A 46 -15.00 2.17 -12.91
CA GLY A 46 -15.19 1.32 -14.09
C GLY A 46 -14.30 0.08 -14.03
N ARG A 47 -14.81 -1.08 -14.47
CA ARG A 47 -14.15 -2.40 -14.35
C ARG A 47 -12.68 -2.44 -14.83
N LYS A 48 -12.30 -1.56 -15.77
CA LYS A 48 -10.94 -1.48 -16.33
C LYS A 48 -9.95 -0.61 -15.53
N SER A 49 -10.42 0.28 -14.65
CA SER A 49 -9.56 1.16 -13.85
C SER A 49 -9.27 0.61 -12.45
N VAL A 50 -9.88 -0.53 -12.09
CA VAL A 50 -9.60 -1.26 -10.85
C VAL A 50 -8.32 -2.08 -11.00
N GLN A 51 -7.40 -1.91 -10.06
CA GLN A 51 -6.17 -2.72 -9.96
C GLN A 51 -6.49 -4.11 -9.39
N TRP A 52 -7.18 -4.95 -10.17
CA TRP A 52 -7.66 -6.28 -9.76
C TRP A 52 -6.64 -7.16 -9.04
N PRO A 53 -5.35 -7.22 -9.45
CA PRO A 53 -4.37 -8.03 -8.72
C PRO A 53 -4.20 -7.58 -7.26
N ILE A 54 -4.09 -6.28 -7.01
CA ILE A 54 -3.93 -5.73 -5.66
C ILE A 54 -5.21 -5.90 -4.85
N PHE A 55 -6.37 -5.74 -5.49
CA PHE A 55 -7.67 -6.02 -4.87
C PHE A 55 -7.80 -7.47 -4.41
N LEU A 56 -7.49 -8.44 -5.27
CA LEU A 56 -7.56 -9.87 -4.96
C LEU A 56 -6.59 -10.25 -3.84
N ILE A 57 -5.38 -9.69 -3.83
CA ILE A 57 -4.40 -9.91 -2.76
C ILE A 57 -4.91 -9.32 -1.43
N THR A 58 -5.46 -8.10 -1.45
CA THR A 58 -6.03 -7.45 -0.26
C THR A 58 -7.17 -8.27 0.34
N LEU A 59 -8.04 -8.82 -0.52
CA LEU A 59 -9.11 -9.72 -0.09
C LEU A 59 -8.57 -11.05 0.45
N ALA A 60 -7.53 -11.62 -0.17
CA ALA A 60 -6.88 -12.83 0.32
C ALA A 60 -6.26 -12.64 1.70
N ILE A 61 -5.55 -11.52 1.92
CA ILE A 61 -4.99 -11.15 3.23
C ILE A 61 -6.11 -11.01 4.28
N PHE A 62 -7.24 -10.39 3.92
CA PHE A 62 -8.39 -10.29 4.82
C PHE A 62 -8.98 -11.64 5.20
N ILE A 63 -9.18 -12.53 4.24
CA ILE A 63 -9.71 -13.89 4.50
C ILE A 63 -8.74 -14.66 5.40
N MET A 64 -7.45 -14.65 5.09
CA MET A 64 -6.40 -15.30 5.88
C MET A 64 -6.35 -14.75 7.31
N SER A 65 -6.37 -13.43 7.48
CA SER A 65 -6.38 -12.78 8.79
C SER A 65 -7.63 -13.14 9.59
N THR A 66 -8.81 -13.19 8.95
CA THR A 66 -10.07 -13.56 9.60
C THR A 66 -10.06 -15.01 10.06
N LEU A 67 -9.56 -15.92 9.21
CA LEU A 67 -9.42 -17.34 9.54
C LEU A 67 -8.47 -17.55 10.72
N ASP A 68 -7.32 -16.86 10.73
CA ASP A 68 -6.36 -16.90 11.83
C ASP A 68 -7.02 -16.50 13.16
N ARG A 69 -7.77 -15.39 13.20
CA ARG A 69 -8.50 -14.96 14.40
C ARG A 69 -9.53 -15.97 14.87
N GLY A 70 -10.27 -16.59 13.95
CA GLY A 70 -11.22 -17.65 14.29
C GLY A 70 -10.55 -18.86 14.94
N LEU A 71 -9.39 -19.27 14.43
CA LEU A 71 -8.60 -20.37 14.97
C LEU A 71 -7.96 -20.02 16.33
N GLN A 72 -7.51 -18.78 16.53
CA GLN A 72 -7.01 -18.32 17.83
C GLN A 72 -8.11 -18.28 18.89
N LEU A 73 -9.30 -17.79 18.54
CA LEU A 73 -10.44 -17.77 19.45
C LEU A 73 -10.76 -19.19 19.94
N ARG A 74 -10.80 -20.16 19.01
CA ARG A 74 -10.98 -21.58 19.36
C ARG A 74 -9.93 -22.06 20.37
N ARG A 75 -8.65 -21.74 20.14
CA ARG A 75 -7.57 -22.12 21.08
C ARG A 75 -7.78 -21.54 22.47
N TRP A 76 -8.14 -20.27 22.58
CA TRP A 76 -8.38 -19.65 23.88
C TRP A 76 -9.61 -20.27 24.57
N THR A 77 -10.66 -20.65 23.84
CA THR A 77 -11.81 -21.36 24.43
C THR A 77 -11.45 -22.76 24.93
N GLU A 78 -10.61 -23.51 24.19
CA GLU A 78 -10.12 -24.82 24.61
C GLU A 78 -9.25 -24.69 25.89
N GLN A 79 -8.38 -23.68 25.95
CA GLN A 79 -7.58 -23.36 27.14
C GLN A 79 -8.45 -22.95 28.34
N ALA A 80 -9.49 -22.13 28.13
CA ALA A 80 -10.40 -21.72 29.19
C ALA A 80 -11.18 -22.92 29.76
N THR A 81 -11.58 -23.85 28.89
CA THR A 81 -12.27 -25.09 29.29
C THR A 81 -11.35 -25.98 30.14
N TRP A 82 -10.07 -26.07 29.79
CA TRP A 82 -9.06 -26.79 30.58
C TRP A 82 -8.89 -26.22 31.99
N TYR A 83 -8.89 -24.90 32.13
CA TYR A 83 -8.81 -24.23 33.44
C TYR A 83 -10.02 -24.52 34.35
N HIS A 84 -11.21 -24.68 33.76
CA HIS A 84 -12.44 -24.94 34.52
C HIS A 84 -12.59 -26.42 34.92
N SER A 85 -12.15 -27.34 34.07
CA SER A 85 -12.30 -28.79 34.26
C SER A 85 -11.02 -29.55 33.90
N PRO A 86 -10.02 -29.62 34.78
CA PRO A 86 -8.73 -30.27 34.51
C PRO A 86 -8.82 -31.80 34.37
N ALA A 87 -10.00 -32.40 34.63
CA ALA A 87 -10.28 -33.81 34.41
C ALA A 87 -10.53 -34.17 32.93
N HIS A 88 -10.69 -33.19 32.04
CA HIS A 88 -10.63 -33.45 30.61
C HIS A 88 -9.17 -33.78 30.24
N PRO A 89 -8.89 -34.96 29.65
CA PRO A 89 -7.56 -35.22 29.10
C PRO A 89 -7.23 -34.06 28.16
N GLN A 90 -5.99 -33.57 28.22
CA GLN A 90 -5.48 -32.65 27.21
C GLN A 90 -5.52 -33.37 25.87
N THR A 91 -6.66 -33.31 25.20
CA THR A 91 -6.77 -33.73 23.81
C THR A 91 -5.90 -32.73 23.07
N HIS A 92 -4.70 -33.16 22.69
CA HIS A 92 -3.84 -32.48 21.73
C HIS A 92 -4.54 -32.47 20.36
N THR A 93 -5.71 -31.83 20.27
CA THR A 93 -6.43 -31.55 19.03
C THR A 93 -5.74 -30.47 18.19
N THR A 94 -4.49 -30.11 18.52
CA THR A 94 -3.92 -28.78 18.27
C THR A 94 -2.65 -28.71 17.44
N ASP A 95 -2.08 -29.83 16.97
CA ASP A 95 -0.90 -29.79 16.08
C ASP A 95 -1.24 -29.13 14.72
N TRP A 96 -2.41 -29.41 14.15
CA TRP A 96 -2.80 -28.87 12.85
C TRP A 96 -3.16 -27.38 12.92
N ILE A 97 -3.70 -26.90 14.04
CA ILE A 97 -4.01 -25.46 14.20
C ILE A 97 -2.70 -24.67 14.23
N ASP A 98 -1.63 -25.24 14.82
CA ASP A 98 -0.32 -24.59 14.92
C ASP A 98 0.33 -24.45 13.55
N VAL A 99 0.24 -25.51 12.75
CA VAL A 99 0.64 -25.51 11.34
C VAL A 99 -0.13 -24.44 10.56
N VAL A 100 -1.45 -24.40 10.71
CA VAL A 100 -2.30 -23.46 9.95
C VAL A 100 -1.99 -22.02 10.34
N LEU A 101 -1.96 -21.67 11.63
CA LEU A 101 -1.67 -20.30 12.07
C LEU A 101 -0.29 -19.83 11.58
N CYS A 102 0.73 -20.68 11.70
CA CYS A 102 2.07 -20.33 11.25
C CYS A 102 2.15 -20.17 9.72
N THR A 103 1.52 -21.09 8.98
CA THR A 103 1.47 -21.03 7.51
C THR A 103 0.69 -19.80 7.03
N THR A 104 -0.43 -19.47 7.69
CA THR A 104 -1.24 -18.30 7.39
C THR A 104 -0.50 -17.00 7.69
N ALA A 105 0.26 -16.93 8.79
CA ALA A 105 1.13 -15.80 9.12
C ALA A 105 2.17 -15.55 8.02
N ASN A 106 2.91 -16.58 7.64
CA ASN A 106 3.95 -16.47 6.61
C ASN A 106 3.35 -16.11 5.24
N LEU A 107 2.24 -16.74 4.86
CA LEU A 107 1.59 -16.48 3.59
C LEU A 107 1.04 -15.05 3.51
N THR A 108 0.51 -14.53 4.62
CA THR A 108 0.07 -13.12 4.72
C THR A 108 1.24 -12.17 4.49
N SER A 109 2.40 -12.43 5.13
CA SER A 109 3.62 -11.65 4.92
C SER A 109 4.11 -11.72 3.46
N GLN A 110 4.15 -12.92 2.88
CA GLN A 110 4.57 -13.13 1.49
C GLN A 110 3.63 -12.43 0.49
N LEU A 111 2.32 -12.39 0.77
CA LEU A 111 1.35 -11.65 -0.03
C LEU A 111 1.60 -10.14 0.04
N ALA A 112 1.85 -9.60 1.24
CA ALA A 112 2.21 -8.19 1.41
C ALA A 112 3.51 -7.85 0.65
N ASP A 113 4.55 -8.67 0.79
CA ASP A 113 5.85 -8.49 0.12
C ASP A 113 5.70 -8.52 -1.41
N SER A 114 4.83 -9.40 -1.95
CA SER A 114 4.58 -9.49 -3.39
C SER A 114 4.03 -8.19 -3.99
N VAL A 115 3.21 -7.47 -3.23
CA VAL A 115 2.66 -6.18 -3.67
C VAL A 115 3.72 -5.10 -3.62
N LEU A 116 4.60 -5.10 -2.62
CA LEU A 116 5.74 -4.17 -2.56
C LEU A 116 6.68 -4.36 -3.76
N ILE A 117 6.97 -5.61 -4.13
CA ILE A 117 7.75 -5.95 -5.33
C ILE A 117 7.05 -5.42 -6.59
N PHE A 118 5.74 -5.69 -6.73
CA PHE A 118 4.97 -5.22 -7.88
C PHE A 118 4.98 -3.69 -8.01
N ARG A 119 4.88 -2.97 -6.89
CA ARG A 119 4.96 -1.51 -6.85
C ARG A 119 6.35 -1.01 -7.22
N LEU A 120 7.39 -1.63 -6.69
CA LEU A 120 8.77 -1.27 -6.98
C LEU A 120 9.07 -1.38 -8.48
N TRP A 121 8.57 -2.43 -9.12
CA TRP A 121 8.67 -2.60 -10.57
C TRP A 121 8.00 -1.45 -11.35
N GLY A 122 6.85 -0.97 -10.88
CA GLY A 122 6.14 0.16 -11.48
C GLY A 122 6.91 1.48 -11.37
N ILE A 123 7.53 1.75 -10.21
CA ILE A 123 8.28 3.00 -9.95
C ILE A 123 9.52 3.09 -10.83
N TYR A 124 10.25 2.00 -11.02
CA TYR A 124 11.50 1.98 -11.82
C TYR A 124 11.26 1.78 -13.33
N ASN A 125 10.15 2.30 -13.86
CA ASN A 125 9.78 2.21 -15.29
C ASN A 125 9.91 0.78 -15.86
N LYS A 126 9.49 -0.23 -15.09
CA LYS A 126 9.55 -1.65 -15.43
C LYS A 126 10.96 -2.24 -15.64
N SER A 127 12.00 -1.60 -15.11
CA SER A 127 13.36 -2.13 -15.15
C SER A 127 13.50 -3.38 -14.29
N TYR A 128 13.80 -4.52 -14.91
CA TYR A 128 13.96 -5.80 -14.21
C TYR A 128 15.13 -5.83 -13.24
N ARG A 129 16.19 -5.04 -13.47
CA ARG A 129 17.43 -5.07 -12.67
C ARG A 129 17.20 -4.76 -11.19
N VAL A 130 16.22 -3.91 -10.89
CA VAL A 130 15.88 -3.49 -9.51
C VAL A 130 15.05 -4.55 -8.78
N VAL A 131 14.30 -5.37 -9.53
CA VAL A 131 13.29 -6.27 -8.96
C VAL A 131 13.83 -7.70 -8.79
N VAL A 132 14.91 -8.06 -9.50
CA VAL A 132 15.54 -9.39 -9.40
C VAL A 132 15.95 -9.71 -7.96
N PHE A 133 16.58 -8.77 -7.25
CA PHE A 133 17.04 -9.00 -5.89
C PHE A 133 15.87 -9.29 -4.90
N PRO A 134 14.82 -8.44 -4.83
CA PRO A 134 13.63 -8.75 -4.03
C PRO A 134 12.90 -10.04 -4.41
N ILE A 135 12.83 -10.38 -5.71
CA ILE A 135 12.20 -11.62 -6.17
C ILE A 135 12.96 -12.85 -5.64
N ILE A 136 14.29 -12.82 -5.64
CA ILE A 136 15.10 -13.94 -5.13
C ILE A 136 14.84 -14.13 -3.63
N LEU A 137 14.82 -13.05 -2.85
CA LEU A 137 14.50 -13.11 -1.41
C LEU A 137 13.09 -13.65 -1.18
N TRP A 138 12.11 -13.17 -1.94
CA TRP A 138 10.72 -13.60 -1.84
C TRP A 138 10.52 -15.08 -2.21
N LEU A 139 11.18 -15.58 -3.26
CA LEU A 139 11.17 -17.00 -3.62
C LEU A 139 11.83 -17.85 -2.54
N GLY A 140 12.92 -17.36 -1.94
CA GLY A 140 13.53 -17.97 -0.76
C GLY A 140 12.53 -18.09 0.39
N GLY A 141 11.77 -17.04 0.68
CA GLY A 141 10.70 -17.04 1.67
C GLY A 141 9.60 -18.08 1.39
N LEU A 142 9.23 -18.30 0.12
CA LEU A 142 8.29 -19.36 -0.25
C LEU A 142 8.84 -20.76 0.04
N VAL A 143 10.10 -21.01 -0.29
CA VAL A 143 10.76 -22.30 -0.02
C VAL A 143 10.85 -22.54 1.49
N LEU A 144 11.20 -21.52 2.27
CA LEU A 144 11.25 -21.62 3.73
C LEU A 144 9.86 -21.88 4.33
N THR A 145 8.82 -21.24 3.81
CA THR A 145 7.43 -21.49 4.24
C THR A 145 7.00 -22.93 3.96
N ALA A 146 7.31 -23.46 2.77
CA ALA A 146 7.01 -24.85 2.42
C ALA A 146 7.79 -25.84 3.29
N LEU A 147 9.09 -25.57 3.54
CA LEU A 147 9.93 -26.41 4.39
C LEU A 147 9.43 -26.41 5.84
N GLN A 148 9.03 -25.25 6.36
CA GLN A 148 8.43 -25.15 7.70
C GLN A 148 7.16 -25.98 7.81
N ALA A 149 6.22 -25.81 6.88
CA ALA A 149 4.98 -26.59 6.86
C ALA A 149 5.27 -28.10 6.79
N TYR A 150 6.22 -28.50 5.93
CA TYR A 150 6.65 -29.89 5.83
C TYR A 150 7.22 -30.41 7.15
N MET A 151 8.11 -29.68 7.82
CA MET A 151 8.71 -30.12 9.08
C MET A 151 7.68 -30.24 10.21
N GLN A 152 6.73 -29.31 10.31
CA GLN A 152 5.68 -29.37 11.32
C GLN A 152 4.67 -30.51 11.05
N ILE A 153 4.42 -30.85 9.79
CA ILE A 153 3.54 -31.96 9.40
C ILE A 153 4.25 -33.32 9.52
N ALA A 154 5.54 -33.40 9.18
CA ALA A 154 6.31 -34.65 9.18
C ALA A 154 6.83 -35.05 10.58
N GLN A 155 6.94 -34.12 11.53
CA GLN A 155 7.36 -34.37 12.92
C GLN A 155 6.20 -34.21 13.92
N VAL A 156 5.14 -35.02 13.78
CA VAL A 156 3.91 -35.03 14.63
C VAL A 156 4.16 -35.50 16.08
N SER A 157 5.23 -35.03 16.74
CA SER A 157 5.35 -35.15 18.19
C SER A 157 6.31 -34.10 18.76
N LYS A 158 5.70 -33.04 19.34
CA LYS A 158 6.25 -32.10 20.33
C LYS A 158 7.07 -30.90 19.83
N MET A 159 6.52 -30.01 18.99
CA MET A 159 7.13 -28.70 18.77
C MET A 159 6.12 -27.56 18.88
N ASP A 160 6.18 -26.82 20.00
CA ASP A 160 5.42 -25.58 20.17
C ASP A 160 6.00 -24.49 19.24
N VAL A 161 5.11 -23.76 18.55
CA VAL A 161 5.43 -22.82 17.45
C VAL A 161 6.11 -21.52 17.93
N TRP A 162 6.01 -21.21 19.21
CA TRP A 162 6.38 -19.90 19.78
C TRP A 162 7.41 -20.03 20.90
N LEU A 163 8.45 -20.84 20.68
CA LEU A 163 9.57 -21.01 21.59
C LEU A 163 10.75 -20.12 21.16
N PRO A 164 11.56 -19.63 22.11
CA PRO A 164 12.76 -18.85 21.79
C PRO A 164 13.72 -19.64 20.89
N VAL A 165 14.47 -18.92 20.03
CA VAL A 165 15.36 -19.49 19.00
C VAL A 165 16.48 -20.39 19.57
N ASN A 166 16.68 -20.39 20.89
CA ASN A 166 17.65 -21.21 21.60
C ASN A 166 17.27 -22.72 21.68
N MET A 167 16.86 -23.31 20.55
CA MET A 167 16.63 -24.74 20.40
C MET A 167 17.58 -25.31 19.35
N SER A 168 18.18 -26.47 19.64
CA SER A 168 19.17 -27.10 18.77
C SER A 168 18.57 -27.59 17.43
N ILE A 169 17.27 -27.89 17.37
CA ILE A 169 16.48 -28.20 16.18
C ILE A 169 15.02 -27.76 16.46
N GLY A 170 14.52 -26.76 15.74
CA GLY A 170 13.13 -26.28 15.91
C GLY A 170 12.67 -25.34 14.80
N PRO A 171 11.36 -24.99 14.73
CA PRO A 171 10.80 -24.12 13.68
C PRO A 171 11.48 -22.74 13.61
N GLY A 172 12.08 -22.28 14.72
CA GLY A 172 12.84 -21.04 14.78
C GLY A 172 14.03 -20.98 13.81
N ILE A 173 14.68 -22.10 13.48
CA ILE A 173 15.83 -22.13 12.55
C ILE A 173 15.41 -21.76 11.12
N ILE A 174 14.20 -22.13 10.70
CA ILE A 174 13.67 -21.84 9.36
C ILE A 174 13.00 -20.48 9.33
N LEU A 175 12.29 -20.15 10.39
CA LEU A 175 11.47 -18.95 10.44
C LEU A 175 12.34 -17.68 10.69
N THR A 176 13.55 -17.83 11.26
CA THR A 176 14.53 -16.73 11.37
C THR A 176 15.00 -16.21 10.01
N PRO A 177 15.54 -17.03 9.08
CA PRO A 177 15.92 -16.57 7.76
C PRO A 177 14.71 -16.12 6.92
N PHE A 178 13.51 -16.67 7.17
CA PHE A 178 12.28 -16.19 6.56
C PHE A 178 12.01 -14.72 6.95
N TRP A 179 11.88 -14.42 8.25
CA TRP A 179 11.62 -13.06 8.71
C TRP A 179 12.76 -12.10 8.35
N ALA A 180 14.01 -12.56 8.39
CA ALA A 180 15.15 -11.77 7.94
C ALA A 180 15.03 -11.41 6.44
N SER A 181 14.63 -12.35 5.58
CA SER A 181 14.44 -12.10 4.15
C SER A 181 13.34 -11.07 3.90
N THR A 182 12.21 -11.17 4.60
CA THR A 182 11.12 -10.19 4.56
C THR A 182 11.59 -8.82 5.04
N ILE A 183 12.35 -8.73 6.14
CA ILE A 183 12.88 -7.45 6.63
C ILE A 183 13.82 -6.81 5.60
N VAL A 184 14.73 -7.58 5.01
CA VAL A 184 15.67 -7.07 3.99
C VAL A 184 14.91 -6.62 2.74
N LEU A 185 13.92 -7.38 2.30
CA LEU A 185 13.04 -7.02 1.18
C LEU A 185 12.30 -5.72 1.49
N ASN A 186 11.73 -5.59 2.68
CA ASN A 186 10.98 -4.41 3.11
C ASN A 186 11.87 -3.19 3.24
N LEU A 187 13.09 -3.35 3.74
CA LEU A 187 14.08 -2.28 3.81
C LEU A 187 14.43 -1.77 2.40
N TYR A 188 14.68 -2.69 1.46
CA TYR A 188 14.98 -2.35 0.07
C TYR A 188 13.81 -1.71 -0.67
N ALA A 189 12.60 -2.21 -0.45
CA ALA A 189 11.38 -1.63 -1.01
C ALA A 189 11.14 -0.23 -0.42
N THR A 190 11.25 -0.08 0.89
CA THR A 190 10.99 1.18 1.61
C THR A 190 12.02 2.25 1.26
N SER A 191 13.28 1.93 1.02
CA SER A 191 14.27 2.92 0.58
C SER A 191 13.93 3.54 -0.79
N SER A 192 13.07 2.88 -1.55
CA SER A 192 12.62 3.31 -2.87
C SER A 192 11.18 3.85 -2.89
N LEU A 193 10.41 3.60 -1.82
CA LEU A 193 9.03 4.03 -1.61
C LEU A 193 8.98 5.23 -0.65
N ILE A 194 7.81 5.87 -0.51
CA ILE A 194 7.63 6.96 0.47
C ILE A 194 7.91 6.41 1.87
N VAL A 195 8.94 6.95 2.52
CA VAL A 195 9.50 6.48 3.80
C VAL A 195 8.43 6.38 4.90
N GLU A 196 7.44 7.26 4.87
CA GLU A 196 6.45 7.41 5.95
C GLU A 196 5.64 6.14 6.19
N SER A 197 5.08 5.50 5.15
CA SER A 197 4.27 4.28 5.33
C SER A 197 5.06 2.98 5.34
N GLY A 198 6.18 2.89 4.60
CA GLY A 198 7.04 1.70 4.63
C GLY A 198 7.69 1.48 6.00
N SER A 199 7.90 2.56 6.77
CA SER A 199 8.47 2.49 8.12
C SER A 199 7.64 1.66 9.10
N LEU A 200 6.30 1.68 9.02
CA LEU A 200 5.43 0.91 9.92
C LEU A 200 5.60 -0.60 9.70
N TYR A 201 5.64 -1.02 8.44
CA TYR A 201 5.81 -2.43 8.10
C TYR A 201 7.20 -2.93 8.52
N LEU A 202 8.23 -2.12 8.28
CA LEU A 202 9.59 -2.41 8.72
C LEU A 202 9.71 -2.48 10.25
N THR A 203 9.14 -1.52 10.98
CA THR A 203 9.19 -1.46 12.45
C THR A 203 8.53 -2.70 13.06
N THR A 204 7.41 -3.14 12.48
CA THR A 204 6.69 -4.33 12.94
C THR A 204 7.53 -5.59 12.74
N GLY A 205 8.13 -5.76 11.57
CA GLY A 205 9.01 -6.89 11.29
C GLY A 205 10.23 -6.93 12.22
N ILE A 206 10.86 -5.78 12.47
CA ILE A 206 11.99 -5.67 13.41
C ILE A 206 11.55 -5.99 14.84
N ALA A 207 10.42 -5.45 15.31
CA ALA A 207 9.91 -5.72 16.65
C ALA A 207 9.62 -7.22 16.85
N HIS A 208 9.00 -7.86 15.86
CA HIS A 208 8.74 -9.30 15.88
C HIS A 208 10.05 -10.11 15.92
N PHE A 209 11.04 -9.73 15.09
CA PHE A 209 12.35 -10.36 15.07
C PHE A 209 13.11 -10.22 16.39
N VAL A 210 13.10 -9.04 17.02
CA VAL A 210 13.79 -8.77 18.30
C VAL A 210 13.19 -9.59 19.43
N VAL A 211 11.85 -9.66 19.50
CA VAL A 211 11.16 -10.37 20.58
C VAL A 211 11.48 -11.87 20.60
N TRP A 212 11.75 -12.46 19.44
CA TRP A 212 12.17 -13.86 19.33
C TRP A 212 13.49 -14.23 19.99
N TRP A 213 14.36 -13.24 20.23
CA TRP A 213 15.60 -13.41 20.98
C TRP A 213 15.42 -13.15 22.49
N THR A 214 14.21 -12.81 22.93
CA THR A 214 13.92 -12.52 24.33
C THR A 214 13.48 -13.81 25.06
N PRO A 215 13.96 -14.09 26.28
CA PRO A 215 13.56 -15.27 27.06
C PRO A 215 12.12 -15.20 27.64
N ASN A 216 11.31 -14.21 27.23
CA ASN A 216 10.00 -13.94 27.79
C ASN A 216 8.89 -14.52 26.90
N ASN A 217 8.31 -15.64 27.31
CA ASN A 217 7.21 -16.32 26.60
C ASN A 217 5.97 -15.44 26.42
N PHE A 218 5.67 -14.55 27.38
CA PHE A 218 4.54 -13.63 27.25
C PHE A 218 4.79 -12.61 26.14
N ALA A 219 6.00 -12.04 26.07
CA ALA A 219 6.36 -11.09 25.02
C ALA A 219 6.29 -11.74 23.63
N ILE A 220 6.84 -12.96 23.49
CA ILE A 220 6.77 -13.73 22.23
C ILE A 220 5.31 -13.96 21.84
N ASN A 221 4.49 -14.51 22.74
CA ASN A 221 3.08 -14.76 22.45
C ASN A 221 2.34 -13.47 22.08
N LEU A 222 2.55 -12.37 22.82
CA LEU A 222 1.89 -11.11 22.54
C LEU A 222 2.25 -10.58 21.15
N VAL A 223 3.54 -10.41 20.87
CA VAL A 223 4.02 -9.81 19.62
C VAL A 223 3.70 -10.67 18.42
N SER A 224 3.74 -12.00 18.55
CA SER A 224 3.31 -12.92 17.50
C SER A 224 1.83 -12.78 17.15
N ASN A 225 0.96 -12.69 18.15
CA ASN A 225 -0.47 -12.64 17.90
C ASN A 225 -0.92 -11.30 17.32
N ILE A 226 -0.26 -10.19 17.67
CA ILE A 226 -0.54 -8.86 17.07
C ILE A 226 0.15 -8.64 15.71
N ASN A 227 1.13 -9.46 15.33
CA ASN A 227 1.91 -9.24 14.12
C ASN A 227 1.03 -9.20 12.85
N ILE A 228 0.20 -10.23 12.63
CA ILE A 228 -0.68 -10.34 11.45
C ILE A 228 -1.57 -9.09 11.24
N PRO A 229 -2.37 -8.62 12.22
CA PRO A 229 -3.20 -7.44 12.01
C PRO A 229 -2.35 -6.17 11.79
N ILE A 230 -1.17 -6.05 12.41
CA ILE A 230 -0.29 -4.90 12.17
C ILE A 230 0.30 -4.93 10.75
N ILE A 231 0.72 -6.09 10.26
CA ILE A 231 1.14 -6.28 8.85
C ILE A 231 0.02 -5.83 7.91
N GLY A 232 -1.21 -6.29 8.17
CA GLY A 232 -2.38 -5.89 7.40
C GLY A 232 -2.67 -4.39 7.45
N ILE A 233 -2.56 -3.77 8.63
CA ILE A 233 -2.73 -2.31 8.80
C ILE A 233 -1.67 -1.57 7.98
N ALA A 234 -0.39 -1.91 8.15
CA ALA A 234 0.70 -1.25 7.45
C ALA A 234 0.54 -1.39 5.93
N PHE A 235 0.20 -2.59 5.45
CA PHE A 235 -0.12 -2.86 4.05
C PHE A 235 -1.28 -1.97 3.54
N ASN A 236 -2.40 -1.92 4.26
CA ASN A 236 -3.55 -1.10 3.89
C ASN A 236 -3.20 0.39 3.83
N LEU A 237 -2.41 0.89 4.79
CA LEU A 237 -1.97 2.29 4.82
C LEU A 237 -1.06 2.65 3.65
N ILE A 238 -0.14 1.76 3.28
CA ILE A 238 0.71 1.92 2.07
C ILE A 238 -0.17 2.03 0.81
N LEU A 239 -1.23 1.22 0.71
CA LEU A 239 -2.15 1.27 -0.43
C LEU A 239 -2.97 2.56 -0.46
N ILE A 240 -3.49 3.00 0.70
CA ILE A 240 -4.29 4.22 0.84
C ILE A 240 -3.47 5.45 0.45
N GLN A 241 -2.28 5.62 1.03
CA GLN A 241 -1.43 6.79 0.74
C GLN A 241 -1.08 6.88 -0.73
N LEU A 242 -0.77 5.75 -1.36
CA LEU A 242 -0.44 5.76 -2.77
C LEU A 242 -1.68 5.98 -3.66
N ALA A 243 -2.86 5.55 -3.23
CA ALA A 243 -4.10 5.90 -3.91
C ALA A 243 -4.36 7.41 -3.82
N GLN A 244 -4.13 8.02 -2.66
CA GLN A 244 -4.23 9.46 -2.44
C GLN A 244 -3.25 10.23 -3.32
N HIS A 245 -1.97 9.84 -3.36
CA HIS A 245 -0.96 10.50 -4.20
C HIS A 245 -1.33 10.47 -5.68
N ARG A 246 -1.80 9.32 -6.20
CA ARG A 246 -2.29 9.23 -7.58
C ARG A 246 -3.49 10.13 -7.84
N ALA A 247 -4.45 10.17 -6.92
CA ALA A 247 -5.63 11.02 -7.05
C ALA A 247 -5.26 12.50 -7.06
N GLU A 248 -4.27 12.91 -6.26
CA GLU A 248 -3.73 14.27 -6.24
C GLU A 248 -3.00 14.64 -7.53
N GLU A 249 -2.17 13.75 -8.08
CA GLU A 249 -1.52 13.92 -9.38
C GLU A 249 -2.55 14.09 -10.51
N GLU A 250 -3.55 13.20 -10.59
CA GLU A 250 -4.59 13.29 -11.61
C GLU A 250 -5.45 14.56 -11.46
N ARG A 251 -5.68 15.04 -10.23
CA ARG A 251 -6.38 16.32 -9.98
C ARG A 251 -5.55 17.50 -10.47
N ARG A 252 -4.24 17.49 -10.22
CA ARG A 252 -3.33 18.55 -10.67
C ARG A 252 -3.25 18.60 -12.20
N ASP A 253 -3.06 17.46 -12.85
CA ASP A 253 -3.01 17.37 -14.32
C ASP A 253 -4.32 17.85 -14.96
N ARG A 254 -5.47 17.48 -14.39
CA ARG A 254 -6.78 17.99 -14.83
C ARG A 254 -6.91 19.50 -14.64
N GLY A 255 -6.45 20.04 -13.51
CA GLY A 255 -6.47 21.48 -13.24
C GLY A 255 -5.61 22.29 -14.21
N GLU A 256 -4.42 21.78 -14.55
CA GLU A 256 -3.53 22.38 -15.55
C GLU A 256 -4.18 22.35 -16.95
N LEU A 257 -4.81 21.23 -17.34
CA LEU A 257 -5.53 21.10 -18.61
C LEU A 257 -6.72 22.08 -18.71
N VAL A 258 -7.52 22.18 -17.65
CA VAL A 258 -8.67 23.12 -17.61
C VAL A 258 -8.20 24.56 -17.71
N SER A 259 -7.13 24.91 -17.00
CA SER A 259 -6.53 26.25 -17.08
C SER A 259 -6.04 26.54 -18.50
N ALA A 260 -5.33 25.60 -19.14
CA ALA A 260 -4.85 25.75 -20.52
C ALA A 260 -6.01 25.94 -21.53
N MET A 261 -7.09 25.17 -21.38
CA MET A 261 -8.29 25.33 -22.20
C MET A 261 -8.96 26.70 -22.01
N GLN A 262 -9.05 27.19 -20.77
CA GLN A 262 -9.59 28.53 -20.50
C GLN A 262 -8.73 29.63 -21.13
N PHE A 263 -7.40 29.55 -21.01
CA PHE A 263 -6.50 30.51 -21.66
C PHE A 263 -6.66 30.49 -23.19
N GLN A 264 -6.84 29.32 -23.79
CA GLN A 264 -7.05 29.19 -25.23
C GLN A 264 -8.42 29.75 -25.67
N ALA A 265 -9.48 29.51 -24.90
CA ALA A 265 -10.80 30.07 -25.15
C ALA A 265 -10.79 31.61 -25.12
N VAL A 266 -10.17 32.21 -24.09
CA VAL A 266 -10.03 33.68 -23.96
C VAL A 266 -9.20 34.28 -25.10
N SER A 267 -8.13 33.59 -25.54
CA SER A 267 -7.35 34.03 -26.70
C SER A 267 -8.16 34.00 -27.98
N THR A 268 -9.03 33.01 -28.15
CA THR A 268 -9.89 32.85 -29.33
C THR A 268 -10.96 33.94 -29.38
N GLU A 269 -11.58 34.25 -28.23
CA GLU A 269 -12.57 35.34 -28.11
C GLU A 269 -11.96 36.71 -28.45
N LYS A 270 -10.79 37.05 -27.88
CA LYS A 270 -10.08 38.30 -28.21
C LYS A 270 -9.72 38.41 -29.69
N SER A 271 -9.38 37.29 -30.35
CA SER A 271 -9.05 37.33 -31.77
C SER A 271 -10.28 37.47 -32.66
N VAL A 272 -11.44 36.95 -32.26
CA VAL A 272 -12.73 37.19 -32.93
C VAL A 272 -13.14 38.66 -32.80
N ASP A 273 -13.05 39.26 -31.61
CA ASP A 273 -13.36 40.68 -31.38
C ASP A 273 -12.48 41.61 -32.23
N LEU A 274 -11.18 41.32 -32.33
CA LEU A 274 -10.24 42.11 -33.15
C LEU A 274 -10.56 42.01 -34.64
N LEU A 275 -11.00 40.84 -35.12
CA LEU A 275 -11.44 40.66 -36.51
C LEU A 275 -12.75 41.40 -36.80
N GLU A 276 -13.68 41.43 -35.85
CA GLU A 276 -14.95 42.14 -36.00
C GLU A 276 -14.74 43.67 -36.01
N VAL A 277 -13.90 44.20 -35.11
CA VAL A 277 -13.49 45.60 -35.12
C VAL A 277 -12.77 45.96 -36.43
N GLY A 278 -11.87 45.11 -36.91
CA GLY A 278 -11.18 45.29 -38.19
C GLY A 278 -12.12 45.36 -39.39
N ASN A 279 -13.14 44.49 -39.44
CA ASN A 279 -14.14 44.50 -40.50
C ASN A 279 -15.07 45.73 -40.44
N ASN A 280 -15.40 46.21 -39.23
CA ASN A 280 -16.26 47.38 -39.05
C ASN A 280 -15.53 48.70 -39.42
N ILE A 281 -14.21 48.76 -39.22
CA ILE A 281 -13.38 49.87 -39.73
C ILE A 281 -13.34 49.83 -41.26
N ARG A 282 -13.16 48.63 -41.84
CA ARG A 282 -13.07 48.44 -43.31
C ARG A 282 -14.36 48.81 -44.04
N SER A 283 -15.52 48.55 -43.45
CA SER A 283 -16.82 48.93 -44.01
C SER A 283 -17.06 50.45 -43.96
N ARG A 284 -16.60 51.14 -42.91
CA ARG A 284 -16.68 52.61 -42.79
C ARG A 284 -15.82 53.37 -43.80
N THR A 285 -14.71 52.78 -44.26
CA THR A 285 -13.88 53.36 -45.34
C THR A 285 -14.47 53.21 -46.75
N ARG A 286 -15.59 52.51 -46.93
CA ARG A 286 -16.15 52.21 -48.27
C ARG A 286 -17.24 53.20 -48.73
N THR A 287 -17.60 54.21 -47.94
CA THR A 287 -18.71 55.14 -48.26
C THR A 287 -18.30 56.56 -48.66
N ASP A 288 -17.02 56.86 -48.93
CA ASP A 288 -16.66 58.18 -49.47
C ASP A 288 -15.61 58.09 -50.59
N PRO A 289 -16.00 58.26 -51.87
CA PRO A 289 -15.07 58.28 -53.00
C PRO A 289 -14.32 59.62 -53.17
N THR A 290 -14.48 60.61 -52.30
CA THR A 290 -14.02 61.99 -52.57
C THR A 290 -12.99 62.55 -51.60
N ARG A 291 -11.96 61.77 -51.21
CA ARG A 291 -10.75 62.38 -50.62
C ARG A 291 -9.46 61.58 -50.79
N LYS A 292 -9.25 61.03 -51.97
CA LYS A 292 -8.06 60.22 -52.31
C LYS A 292 -6.89 61.11 -52.74
N GLY A 293 -6.29 61.87 -51.82
CA GLY A 293 -5.14 62.70 -52.20
C GLY A 293 -4.27 63.36 -51.12
N ARG A 294 -4.60 63.25 -49.82
CA ARG A 294 -3.80 63.97 -48.79
C ARG A 294 -3.34 63.12 -47.59
N ASP A 295 -3.96 61.97 -47.33
CA ASP A 295 -3.72 61.24 -46.07
C ASP A 295 -2.72 60.08 -46.18
N THR A 296 -2.33 59.69 -47.40
CA THR A 296 -1.31 58.65 -47.63
C THR A 296 0.12 59.09 -47.24
N LEU A 297 0.38 60.39 -47.16
CA LEU A 297 1.70 60.92 -46.77
C LEU A 297 1.91 60.97 -45.24
N THR A 298 0.85 60.98 -44.45
CA THR A 298 0.93 61.09 -42.98
C THR A 298 1.15 59.72 -42.32
N ILE A 299 0.54 58.66 -42.85
CA ILE A 299 0.67 57.29 -42.32
C ILE A 299 2.06 56.70 -42.61
N GLN A 300 2.67 57.07 -43.74
CA GLN A 300 4.01 56.58 -44.09
C GLN A 300 5.13 57.22 -43.24
N ARG A 301 4.92 58.43 -42.69
CA ARG A 301 5.85 59.07 -41.74
C ARG A 301 5.77 58.51 -40.31
N ALA A 302 4.62 57.98 -39.88
CA ALA A 302 4.47 57.35 -38.57
C ALA A 302 5.11 55.95 -38.49
N SER A 303 5.11 55.21 -39.61
CA SER A 303 5.78 53.89 -39.71
C SER A 303 7.31 53.99 -39.60
N LEU A 304 7.92 55.00 -40.23
CA LEU A 304 9.38 55.21 -40.21
C LEU A 304 9.91 55.74 -38.86
N SER A 305 9.08 56.41 -38.07
CA SER A 305 9.48 56.91 -36.74
C SER A 305 9.40 55.82 -35.65
N TYR A 306 8.67 54.73 -35.89
CA TYR A 306 8.60 53.58 -34.99
C TYR A 306 9.72 52.55 -35.23
N SER A 307 10.24 52.44 -36.45
CA SER A 307 11.36 51.52 -36.76
C SER A 307 12.72 52.03 -36.28
N LEU A 308 12.94 53.36 -36.29
CA LEU A 308 14.20 53.96 -35.82
C LEU A 308 14.36 53.95 -34.29
N ARG A 309 13.28 53.76 -33.52
CA ARG A 309 13.33 53.72 -32.05
C ARG A 309 13.59 52.32 -31.48
N ARG A 310 13.74 51.30 -32.34
CA ARG A 310 13.96 49.89 -31.94
C ARG A 310 15.40 49.42 -32.09
N THR A 311 16.30 50.27 -32.57
CA THR A 311 17.73 49.98 -32.79
C THR A 311 18.66 50.59 -31.74
N GLU A 312 18.13 51.25 -30.71
CA GLU A 312 18.89 51.75 -29.55
C GLU A 312 18.34 51.17 -28.24
N VAL A 313 18.49 49.85 -28.05
CA VAL A 313 18.61 49.17 -26.74
C VAL A 313 19.49 47.94 -26.92
#